data_AF-A0A328P3P1-F1
#
_entry.id   AF-A0A328P3P1-F1
#
_cell.length_a   1.000
_cell.length_b   1.000
_cell.length_c   1.000
_cell.angle_alpha   90.00
_cell.angle_beta   90.00
_cell.angle_gamma   90.00
#
_symmetry.space_group_name_H-M   'P 1'
#
loop_
_entity.id
_entity.type
_entity.pdbx_description
1 polymer ?
#
loop_
_entity_poly.entity_id
_entity_poly.type
_entity_poly.pdbx_seq_one_letter_code
_entity_poly.pdbx_strand_id
1 'polypeptide(L)'
;MGKMNRTQKRQLDLYVHFRDRDMSVFALFRFSWRLYVFILVVGGLSVAAMIHLRSPLFAWAFALGYSLIVLRDAGGFLRTSRAWPMVREVLDWSKVDELSKK
;
A
#
# COMPACT_ATOMS: atom_id res chain seq x y z
N MET A 1 19.67 19.72 -4.81
CA MET A 1 18.40 19.08 -4.39
C MET A 1 18.72 17.74 -3.75
N GLY A 2 18.26 17.49 -2.52
CA GLY A 2 18.59 16.27 -1.77
C GLY A 2 18.06 15.00 -2.44
N LYS A 3 18.75 13.87 -2.21
CA LYS A 3 18.39 12.55 -2.75
C LYS A 3 16.98 12.18 -2.27
N MET A 4 16.07 11.90 -3.20
CA MET A 4 14.69 11.55 -2.89
C MET A 4 14.63 10.26 -2.06
N ASN A 5 13.90 10.28 -0.93
CA ASN A 5 13.72 9.11 -0.09
C ASN A 5 12.77 8.10 -0.76
N ARG A 6 12.87 6.81 -0.41
CA ARG A 6 12.05 5.71 -0.95
C ARG A 6 10.55 5.96 -0.83
N THR A 7 10.10 6.57 0.27
CA THR A 7 8.69 6.91 0.48
C THR A 7 8.22 8.01 -0.48
N GLN A 8 9.04 9.04 -0.69
CA GLN A 8 8.75 10.13 -1.63
C GLN A 8 8.69 9.61 -3.06
N LYS A 9 9.63 8.72 -3.44
CA LYS A 9 9.61 8.07 -4.74
C LYS A 9 8.33 7.26 -4.96
N ARG A 10 7.94 6.44 -3.97
CA ARG A 10 6.71 5.63 -4.06
C ARG A 10 5.46 6.50 -4.17
N GLN A 11 5.43 7.64 -3.49
CA GLN A 11 4.32 8.60 -3.58
C GLN A 11 4.27 9.26 -4.97
N LEU A 12 5.42 9.62 -5.53
CA LEU A 12 5.52 10.13 -6.90
C LEU A 12 5.05 9.11 -7.94
N ASP A 13 5.49 7.85 -7.82
CA ASP A 13 5.05 6.75 -8.68
C ASP A 13 3.53 6.55 -8.61
N LEU A 14 2.94 6.70 -7.42
CA LEU A 14 1.51 6.63 -7.20
C LEU A 14 0.78 7.79 -7.92
N TYR A 15 1.29 9.02 -7.82
CA TYR A 15 0.69 10.17 -8.51
C TYR A 15 0.74 10.03 -10.02
N VAL A 16 1.86 9.58 -10.56
CA VAL A 16 2.01 9.31 -11.99
C VAL A 16 1.05 8.19 -12.43
N HIS A 17 0.95 7.10 -11.65
CA HIS A 17 0.07 5.98 -11.97
C HIS A 17 -1.42 6.35 -12.03
N PHE A 18 -1.86 7.26 -11.16
CA PHE A 18 -3.25 7.69 -11.06
C PHE A 18 -3.54 9.03 -11.73
N ARG A 19 -2.58 9.62 -12.47
CA ARG A 19 -2.72 10.93 -13.11
C ARG A 19 -3.96 11.04 -13.98
N ASP A 20 -4.26 10.00 -14.76
CA ASP A 20 -5.39 9.98 -15.71
C ASP A 20 -6.49 9.01 -15.29
N ARG A 21 -6.48 8.56 -14.04
CA ARG A 21 -7.38 7.51 -13.54
C ARG A 21 -8.00 7.90 -12.21
N ASP A 22 -9.22 7.43 -11.99
CA ASP A 22 -9.84 7.54 -10.68
C ASP A 22 -9.12 6.62 -9.70
N MET A 23 -8.72 7.21 -8.57
CA MET A 23 -8.07 6.48 -7.49
C MET A 23 -9.15 5.83 -6.63
N SER A 24 -9.45 4.56 -6.90
CA SER A 24 -10.32 3.76 -6.04
C SER A 24 -9.52 3.05 -4.95
N VAL A 25 -10.18 2.73 -3.83
CA VAL A 25 -9.58 1.94 -2.73
C VAL A 25 -9.03 0.62 -3.24
N PHE A 26 -9.77 -0.05 -4.13
CA PHE A 26 -9.33 -1.30 -4.74
C PHE A 26 -8.07 -1.12 -5.60
N ALA A 27 -7.97 -0.02 -6.35
CA ALA A 27 -6.78 0.26 -7.14
C ALA A 27 -5.55 0.55 -6.27
N LEU A 28 -5.72 1.21 -5.12
CA LEU A 28 -4.64 1.41 -4.13
C LEU A 28 -4.17 0.09 -3.50
N PHE A 29 -5.11 -0.82 -3.20
CA PHE A 29 -4.78 -2.19 -2.78
C PHE A 29 -4.01 -2.93 -3.85
N ARG A 30 -4.45 -2.84 -5.12
CA ARG A 30 -3.77 -3.49 -6.25
C ARG A 30 -2.37 -2.93 -6.48
N PHE A 31 -2.17 -1.62 -6.33
CA PHE A 31 -0.85 -0.98 -6.41
C PHE A 31 0.09 -1.50 -5.32
N SER A 32 -0.43 -1.73 -4.11
CA SER A 32 0.33 -2.23 -2.96
C SER A 32 0.26 -3.76 -2.78
N TRP A 33 -0.28 -4.50 -3.76
CA TRP A 33 -0.61 -5.93 -3.58
C TRP A 33 0.60 -6.79 -3.20
N ARG A 34 1.79 -6.44 -3.70
CA ARG A 34 3.04 -7.14 -3.41
C ARG A 34 3.36 -7.17 -1.92
N LEU A 35 3.02 -6.11 -1.19
CA LEU A 35 3.25 -6.01 0.25
C LEU A 35 2.30 -6.93 1.01
N TYR A 36 1.02 -6.98 0.62
CA TYR A 36 0.05 -7.89 1.20
C TYR A 36 0.40 -9.35 0.94
N VAL A 37 0.79 -9.68 -0.29
CA VAL A 37 1.26 -11.04 -0.62
C VAL A 37 2.49 -11.41 0.17
N PHE A 38 3.47 -10.50 0.30
CA PHE A 38 4.65 -10.78 1.11
C PHE A 38 4.29 -11.09 2.56
N ILE A 39 3.41 -10.29 3.18
CA ILE A 39 2.94 -10.54 4.55
C ILE A 39 2.18 -11.88 4.62
N LEU A 40 1.36 -12.18 3.62
CA LEU A 40 0.58 -13.42 3.56
C LEU A 40 1.47 -14.65 3.42
N VAL A 41 2.54 -14.59 2.62
CA VAL A 41 3.54 -15.65 2.49
C VAL A 41 4.32 -15.85 3.78
N VAL A 42 4.83 -14.77 4.39
CA VAL A 42 5.56 -14.85 5.67
C VAL A 42 4.66 -15.40 6.78
N GLY A 43 3.40 -14.97 6.78
CA GLY A 43 2.36 -15.48 7.66
C GLY A 43 2.06 -16.95 7.46
N GLY A 44 1.86 -17.37 6.21
CA GLY A 44 1.62 -18.76 5.86
C GLY A 44 2.76 -19.69 6.26
N LEU A 45 4.01 -19.26 6.05
CA LEU A 45 5.20 -19.98 6.50
C LEU A 45 5.25 -20.07 8.03
N SER A 46 4.95 -18.97 8.72
CA SER A 46 4.86 -18.94 10.19
C SER A 46 3.78 -19.89 10.70
N VAL A 47 2.59 -19.88 10.10
CA VAL A 47 1.49 -20.79 10.46
C VAL A 47 1.87 -22.25 10.18
N ALA A 48 2.48 -22.55 9.04
CA ALA A 48 2.92 -23.90 8.68
C ALA A 48 3.95 -24.45 9.68
N ALA A 49 4.95 -23.65 10.05
CA ALA A 49 5.93 -24.00 11.08
C ALA A 49 5.26 -24.24 12.45
N MET A 50 4.21 -23.48 12.78
CA MET A 50 3.54 -23.58 14.09
C MET A 50 2.50 -24.69 14.18
N ILE A 51 1.88 -25.08 13.05
CA ILE A 51 1.08 -26.32 12.97
C ILE A 51 1.98 -27.52 13.30
N HIS A 52 3.22 -27.52 12.79
CA HIS A 52 4.21 -28.54 13.14
C HIS A 52 4.51 -28.57 14.65
N LEU A 53 4.47 -27.40 15.31
CA LEU A 53 4.68 -27.23 16.76
C LEU A 53 3.39 -27.36 17.61
N ARG A 54 2.24 -27.68 17.00
CA ARG A 54 0.92 -27.88 17.65
C ARG A 54 0.40 -26.68 18.47
N SER A 55 0.68 -25.45 18.05
CA SER A 55 0.18 -24.23 18.74
C SER A 55 -0.79 -23.41 17.88
N PRO A 56 -2.12 -23.60 18.02
CA PRO A 56 -3.12 -22.95 17.15
C PRO A 56 -3.39 -21.48 17.48
N LEU A 57 -3.01 -20.99 18.66
CA LEU A 57 -3.20 -19.60 19.10
C LEU A 57 -2.55 -18.58 18.15
N PHE A 58 -1.40 -18.92 17.58
CA PHE A 58 -0.65 -18.01 16.70
C PHE A 58 -1.28 -17.85 15.31
N ALA A 59 -2.03 -18.85 14.83
CA ALA A 59 -2.78 -18.72 13.58
C ALA A 59 -3.90 -17.68 13.72
N TRP A 60 -4.61 -17.69 14.86
CA TRP A 60 -5.60 -16.68 15.20
C TRP A 60 -4.97 -15.31 15.42
N ALA A 61 -3.84 -15.23 16.11
CA ALA A 61 -3.10 -13.98 16.30
C ALA A 61 -2.64 -13.38 14.96
N PHE A 62 -2.14 -14.21 14.04
CA PHE A 62 -1.75 -13.78 12.70
C PHE A 62 -2.95 -13.28 11.90
N ALA A 63 -4.06 -14.03 11.88
CA ALA A 63 -5.27 -13.63 11.16
C ALA A 63 -5.84 -12.30 11.68
N LEU A 64 -5.87 -12.10 13.00
CA LEU A 64 -6.28 -10.84 13.62
C LEU A 64 -5.31 -9.70 13.26
N GLY A 65 -4.01 -9.92 13.41
CA GLY A 65 -2.99 -8.91 13.07
C GLY A 65 -3.04 -8.49 11.60
N TYR A 66 -3.17 -9.45 10.70
CA TYR A 66 -3.32 -9.21 9.27
C TYR A 66 -4.59 -8.41 8.95
N SER A 67 -5.72 -8.78 9.57
CA SER A 67 -6.99 -8.09 9.38
C SER A 67 -6.94 -6.64 9.84
N LEU A 68 -6.28 -6.37 10.98
CA LEU A 68 -6.08 -5.01 11.49
C LEU A 68 -5.21 -4.15 10.56
N ILE A 69 -4.17 -4.73 9.95
CA ILE A 69 -3.33 -4.03 8.96
C ILE A 69 -4.17 -3.66 7.73
N VAL A 70 -4.93 -4.62 7.19
CA VAL A 70 -5.79 -4.39 6.03
C VAL A 70 -6.85 -3.34 6.33
N LEU A 71 -7.49 -3.37 7.50
CA LEU A 71 -8.51 -2.40 7.90
C LEU A 71 -7.93 -0.99 8.07
N ARG A 72 -6.76 -0.88 8.71
CA ARG A 72 -6.03 0.38 8.85
C ARG A 72 -5.71 0.99 7.49
N ASP A 73 -5.18 0.19 6.58
CA ASP A 73 -4.81 0.63 5.25
C ASP A 73 -6.04 0.99 4.41
N ALA A 74 -7.13 0.24 4.52
CA ALA A 74 -8.39 0.56 3.87
C ALA A 74 -8.93 1.94 4.29
N GLY A 75 -8.85 2.26 5.59
CA GLY A 75 -9.21 3.58 6.11
C GLY A 75 -8.32 4.71 5.54
N GLY A 76 -7.00 4.46 5.44
CA GLY A 76 -6.07 5.39 4.79
C GLY A 76 -6.39 5.59 3.31
N PHE A 77 -6.60 4.50 2.59
CA PHE A 77 -6.92 4.51 1.16
C PHE A 77 -8.26 5.17 0.87
N LEU A 78 -9.27 5.02 1.72
CA LEU A 78 -10.53 5.76 1.60
C LEU A 78 -10.31 7.26 1.65
N ARG A 79 -9.49 7.74 2.59
CA ARG A 79 -9.16 9.18 2.70
C ARG A 79 -8.38 9.66 1.48
N THR A 80 -7.35 8.91 1.04
CA THR A 80 -6.56 9.27 -0.13
C THR A 80 -7.39 9.26 -1.42
N SER A 81 -8.22 8.23 -1.60
CA SER A 81 -9.15 8.10 -2.73
C SER A 81 -10.12 9.28 -2.81
N ARG A 82 -10.70 9.70 -1.68
CA ARG A 82 -11.60 10.87 -1.62
C ARG A 82 -10.89 12.19 -1.84
N ALA A 83 -9.66 12.33 -1.36
CA ALA A 83 -8.87 13.55 -1.55
C ALA A 83 -8.26 13.65 -2.96
N TRP A 84 -8.11 12.53 -3.67
CA TRP A 84 -7.42 12.46 -4.94
C TRP A 84 -7.92 13.43 -6.02
N PRO A 85 -9.24 13.60 -6.26
CA PRO A 85 -9.73 14.53 -7.27
C PRO A 85 -9.23 15.96 -7.04
N MET A 86 -9.31 16.44 -5.80
CA MET A 86 -8.80 17.75 -5.41
C MET A 86 -7.28 17.85 -5.54
N VAL A 87 -6.56 16.83 -5.07
CA VAL A 87 -5.09 16.78 -5.17
C VAL A 87 -4.65 16.81 -6.64
N ARG A 88 -5.35 16.10 -7.52
CA ARG A 88 -5.08 16.01 -8.95
C ARG A 88 -5.20 17.36 -9.66
N GLU A 89 -6.16 18.18 -9.26
CA GLU A 89 -6.39 19.52 -9.83
C GLU A 89 -5.35 20.55 -9.38
N VAL A 90 -4.88 20.44 -8.13
CA VAL A 90 -3.95 21.42 -7.54
C VAL A 90 -2.48 21.11 -7.87
N LEU A 91 -2.17 19.87 -8.25
CA LEU A 91 -0.80 19.45 -8.51
C LEU A 91 -0.22 20.05 -9.80
N ASP A 92 0.98 20.60 -9.70
CA ASP A 92 1.79 21.01 -10.85
C ASP A 92 2.41 19.77 -11.52
N TRP A 93 1.70 19.24 -12.53
CA TRP A 93 2.12 18.05 -13.28
C TRP A 93 3.45 18.23 -14.00
N SER A 94 3.85 19.45 -14.33
CA SER A 94 5.15 19.70 -14.97
C SER A 94 6.30 19.32 -14.04
N LYS A 95 6.19 19.66 -12.75
CA LYS A 95 7.17 19.31 -11.72
C LYS A 95 7.15 17.82 -11.38
N VAL A 96 5.98 17.19 -11.39
CA VAL A 96 5.85 15.73 -11.20
C VAL A 96 6.58 14.98 -12.31
N ASP A 97 6.39 15.41 -13.55
CA ASP A 97 7.03 14.80 -14.72
C ASP A 97 8.56 14.99 -14.68
N GLU A 98 9.04 16.15 -14.24
CA GLU A 98 10.48 16.38 -14.06
C GLU A 98 11.08 15.48 -12.97
N LEU A 99 10.37 15.33 -11.84
CA LEU A 99 10.82 14.52 -10.71
C LEU A 99 10.77 13.02 -11.01
N SER A 100 9.83 12.56 -11.84
CA SER A 100 9.68 11.13 -12.15
C SER A 100 10.72 10.61 -13.15
N LYS A 101 11.32 11.51 -13.94
CA LYS A 101 12.39 11.21 -14.90
C LYS A 101 13.80 11.22 -14.30
N LYS A 102 13.94 11.67 -13.04
CA LYS A 102 15.21 11.67 -12.27
C LYS A 102 15.40 10.37 -11.50
#